data_AF-A0A2V5V372-F1
#
_entry.id   AF-A0A2V5V372-F1
#
_cell.length_a   1.000
_cell.length_b   1.000
_cell.length_c   1.000
_cell.angle_alpha   90.00
_cell.angle_beta   90.00
_cell.angle_gamma   90.00
#
_symmetry.space_group_name_H-M   'P 1'
#
loop_
_entity.id
_entity.type
_entity.pdbx_description
1 polymer ?
#
loop_
_entity_poly.entity_id
_entity_poly.type
_entity_poly.pdbx_seq_one_letter_code
_entity_poly.pdbx_strand_id
1 'polypeptide(L)'
;MAKAKATIASRLEDPKSAEFGEMKRAMRTNTLGKSVDTICGYVRSKKMSGEGTGDRPFLYLVNDDEAYVVDGPPTSIAATAYRNICK
;
A
#
# COMPACT_ATOMS: atom_id res chain seq x y z
N MET A 1 -8.95 -9.97 0.18
CA MET A 1 -8.17 -9.07 -0.71
C MET A 1 -9.00 -7.95 -1.34
N ALA A 2 -10.29 -8.14 -1.65
CA ALA A 2 -11.13 -7.11 -2.28
C ALA A 2 -11.17 -5.77 -1.53
N LYS A 3 -11.40 -5.81 -0.20
CA LYS A 3 -11.43 -4.60 0.65
C LYS A 3 -10.10 -3.83 0.64
N ALA A 4 -8.98 -4.55 0.73
CA ALA A 4 -7.65 -3.97 0.62
C ALA A 4 -7.49 -3.25 -0.73
N LYS A 5 -7.79 -3.92 -1.84
CA LYS A 5 -7.71 -3.32 -3.19
C LYS A 5 -8.56 -2.06 -3.30
N ALA A 6 -9.81 -2.08 -2.83
CA ALA A 6 -10.69 -0.91 -2.86
C ALA A 6 -10.14 0.26 -2.02
N THR A 7 -9.62 -0.03 -0.82
CA THR A 7 -9.05 0.98 0.08
C THR A 7 -7.74 1.56 -0.46
N ILE A 8 -6.92 0.76 -1.12
CA ILE A 8 -5.68 1.23 -1.76
C ILE A 8 -6.02 2.07 -2.99
N ALA A 9 -6.95 1.60 -3.83
CA ALA A 9 -7.37 2.33 -5.03
C ALA A 9 -7.91 3.73 -4.70
N SER A 10 -8.67 3.88 -3.61
CA SER A 10 -9.20 5.19 -3.19
C SER A 10 -8.13 6.18 -2.71
N ARG A 11 -6.89 5.73 -2.47
CA ARG A 11 -5.74 6.59 -2.15
C ARG A 11 -4.97 7.04 -3.40
N LEU A 12 -5.31 6.53 -4.59
CA LEU A 12 -4.67 6.88 -5.85
C LEU A 12 -5.37 8.07 -6.49
N GLU A 13 -4.66 8.77 -7.38
CA GLU A 13 -5.19 9.93 -8.11
C GLU A 13 -6.34 9.53 -9.06
N ASP A 14 -6.16 8.43 -9.80
CA ASP A 14 -7.24 7.76 -10.54
C ASP A 14 -7.48 6.33 -9.99
N PRO A 15 -8.45 6.17 -9.06
CA PRO A 15 -8.79 4.87 -8.48
C PRO A 15 -9.20 3.80 -9.49
N LYS A 16 -9.77 4.17 -10.65
CA LYS A 16 -10.28 3.20 -11.64
C LYS A 16 -9.16 2.59 -12.48
N SER A 17 -8.01 3.26 -12.53
CA SER A 17 -6.80 2.80 -13.22
C SER A 17 -5.91 1.87 -12.38
N ALA A 18 -6.33 1.53 -11.16
CA ALA A 18 -5.52 0.78 -10.21
C ALA A 18 -5.21 -0.65 -10.72
N GLU A 19 -3.93 -0.93 -10.92
CA GLU A 19 -3.41 -2.25 -11.26
C GLU A 19 -2.56 -2.77 -10.11
N PHE A 20 -2.93 -3.94 -9.59
CA PHE A 20 -2.27 -4.55 -8.44
C PHE A 20 -1.34 -5.67 -8.91
N GLY A 21 -0.07 -5.58 -8.52
CA GLY A 21 0.90 -6.65 -8.70
C GLY A 21 0.72 -7.76 -7.66
N GLU A 22 1.83 -8.43 -7.34
CA GLU A 22 1.84 -9.43 -6.26
C GLU A 22 1.47 -8.78 -4.92
N MET A 23 0.59 -9.46 -4.16
CA MET A 23 0.18 -9.05 -2.83
C MET A 23 0.33 -10.21 -1.85
N LYS A 24 1.00 -9.98 -0.73
CA LYS A 24 1.25 -10.98 0.31
C LYS A 24 0.62 -10.57 1.64
N ARG A 25 -0.39 -11.33 2.08
CA ARG A 25 -0.93 -11.25 3.45
C ARG A 25 -0.05 -12.04 4.41
N ALA A 26 0.30 -11.46 5.55
CA ALA A 26 0.93 -12.19 6.65
C ALA A 26 0.76 -11.42 7.98
N MET A 27 0.88 -12.15 9.10
CA MET A 27 1.13 -11.52 10.40
C MET A 27 2.55 -10.94 10.41
N ARG A 28 2.68 -9.67 10.78
CA ARG A 28 3.97 -8.98 10.83
C ARG A 28 4.09 -8.13 12.07
N THR A 29 5.31 -7.83 12.48
CA THR A 29 5.58 -6.97 13.64
C THR A 29 5.67 -5.52 13.19
N ASN A 30 4.84 -4.65 13.77
CA ASN A 30 4.93 -3.21 13.50
C ASN A 30 6.08 -2.55 14.27
N THR A 31 6.28 -1.25 14.05
CA THR A 31 7.34 -0.45 14.71
C THR A 31 7.21 -0.36 16.23
N LEU A 32 6.04 -0.72 16.79
CA LEU A 32 5.77 -0.77 18.23
C LEU A 32 5.93 -2.18 18.82
N GLY A 33 6.43 -3.15 18.04
CA GLY A 33 6.60 -4.53 18.49
C GLY A 33 5.31 -5.36 18.52
N LYS A 34 4.19 -4.85 17.97
CA LYS A 34 2.90 -5.55 17.97
C LYS A 34 2.72 -6.37 16.70
N SER A 35 2.14 -7.57 16.85
CA SER A 35 1.70 -8.38 15.72
C SER A 35 0.48 -7.74 15.06
N VAL A 36 0.56 -7.52 13.76
CA VAL A 36 -0.47 -6.89 12.93
C VAL A 36 -0.71 -7.73 11.68
N ASP A 37 -1.98 -7.90 11.32
CA ASP A 37 -2.37 -8.54 10.06
C ASP A 37 -2.20 -7.55 8.91
N THR A 38 -1.31 -7.88 7.98
CA THR A 38 -0.88 -6.93 6.96
C THR A 38 -0.87 -7.54 5.57
N ILE A 39 -1.32 -6.77 4.59
CA ILE A 39 -1.18 -7.06 3.18
C ILE A 39 -0.19 -6.07 2.60
N CYS A 40 0.90 -6.59 2.05
CA CYS A 40 1.95 -5.80 1.39
C CYS A 40 1.97 -6.12 -0.10
N GLY A 41 2.28 -5.15 -0.95
CA GLY A 41 2.41 -5.38 -2.38
C GLY A 41 2.75 -4.11 -3.13
N TYR A 42 2.54 -4.15 -4.45
CA TYR A 42 2.75 -3.00 -5.34
C TYR A 42 1.48 -2.67 -6.11
N VAL A 43 1.28 -1.38 -6.34
CA VAL A 43 0.17 -0.85 -7.14
C VAL A 43 0.70 0.15 -8.17
N ARG A 44 0.11 0.10 -9.37
CA ARG A 44 0.26 1.12 -10.41
C ARG A 44 -1.09 1.79 -10.63
N SER A 45 -1.06 3.02 -11.13
CA SER A 45 -2.24 3.80 -11.52
C SER A 45 -1.86 4.75 -12.63
N LYS A 46 -2.81 5.53 -13.12
CA LYS A 46 -2.57 6.68 -13.98
C LYS A 46 -2.74 7.96 -13.16
N LYS A 47 -1.98 8.98 -13.55
CA LYS A 47 -2.26 10.38 -13.17
C LYS A 47 -3.46 10.90 -13.97
N MET A 48 -4.03 12.04 -13.59
CA MET A 48 -5.08 12.71 -14.38
C MET A 48 -4.61 13.07 -15.80
N SER A 49 -3.30 13.27 -16.00
CA SER A 49 -2.72 13.49 -17.33
C SER A 49 -2.71 12.23 -18.22
N GLY A 50 -3.13 11.07 -17.71
CA GLY A 50 -3.10 9.78 -18.40
C GLY A 50 -1.75 9.06 -18.35
N GLU A 51 -0.71 9.71 -17.81
CA GLU A 51 0.61 9.11 -17.60
C GLU A 51 0.54 8.02 -16.52
N GLY A 52 1.13 6.85 -16.79
CA GLY A 52 1.25 5.79 -15.80
C GLY A 52 2.17 6.18 -14.64
N THR A 53 1.80 5.82 -13.42
CA THR A 53 2.70 5.83 -12.28
C THR A 53 3.55 4.56 -12.33
N GLY A 54 4.83 4.68 -11.94
CA GLY A 54 5.65 3.50 -11.67
C GLY A 54 5.08 2.64 -10.54
N ASP A 55 5.70 1.48 -10.28
CA ASP A 55 5.34 0.62 -9.15
C ASP A 55 5.47 1.37 -7.83
N ARG A 56 4.34 1.52 -7.12
CA ARG A 56 4.30 2.09 -5.79
C ARG A 56 4.09 1.00 -4.76
N PRO A 57 5.02 0.81 -3.81
CA PRO A 57 4.77 -0.08 -2.68
C PRO A 57 3.54 0.38 -1.89
N PHE A 58 2.78 -0.56 -1.35
CA PHE A 58 1.70 -0.28 -0.41
C PHE A 58 1.71 -1.26 0.75
N LEU A 59 1.13 -0.83 1.88
CA LEU A 59 0.74 -1.72 2.96
C LEU A 59 -0.72 -1.45 3.36
N TYR A 60 -1.42 -2.50 3.76
CA TYR A 60 -2.78 -2.43 4.28
C TYR A 60 -2.87 -3.19 5.60
N LEU A 61 -3.38 -2.51 6.62
CA LEU A 61 -3.64 -3.05 7.96
C LEU A 61 -5.05 -3.63 7.97
N VAL A 62 -5.16 -4.96 8.08
CA VAL A 62 -6.46 -5.65 7.88
C VAL A 62 -7.44 -5.35 9.00
N ASN A 63 -6.97 -5.23 10.24
CA ASN A 63 -7.83 -5.00 11.40
C ASN A 63 -8.32 -3.54 11.47
N ASP A 64 -7.49 -2.60 11.00
CA ASP A 64 -7.75 -1.17 11.09
C ASP A 64 -8.39 -0.61 9.80
N ASP A 65 -8.52 -1.44 8.76
CA ASP A 65 -8.98 -1.06 7.43
C ASP A 65 -8.22 0.12 6.82
N GLU A 66 -6.95 0.24 7.17
CA GLU A 66 -6.12 1.38 6.80
C GLU A 66 -5.11 0.98 5.72
N ALA A 67 -4.95 1.84 4.70
CA ALA A 67 -4.01 1.64 3.60
C ALA A 67 -3.04 2.81 3.49
N TYR A 68 -1.77 2.48 3.20
CA TYR A 68 -0.72 3.44 2.89
C TYR A 68 -0.10 3.09 1.54
N VAL A 69 -0.06 4.06 0.63
CA VAL A 69 0.66 3.98 -0.64
C VAL A 69 1.91 4.83 -0.54
N VAL A 70 3.06 4.26 -0.91
CA VAL A 70 4.34 4.96 -0.90
C VAL A 70 4.45 5.80 -2.17
N ASP A 71 4.05 7.07 -2.11
CA ASP A 71 4.20 8.02 -3.22
C ASP A 71 5.11 9.23 -2.92
N GLY A 72 5.58 9.33 -1.67
CA GLY A 72 6.44 10.41 -1.19
C GLY A 72 7.90 10.01 -1.05
N PRO A 73 8.74 10.86 -0.42
CA PRO A 73 10.16 10.59 -0.24
C PRO A 73 10.40 9.33 0.61
N PRO A 74 11.61 8.73 0.54
CA PRO A 74 11.98 7.54 1.30
C PRO A 74 11.88 7.69 2.84
N THR A 75 11.83 8.93 3.33
CA THR A 75 11.69 9.31 4.74
C THR A 75 10.23 9.50 5.16
N SER A 76 9.26 9.37 4.25
CA SER A 76 7.84 9.45 4.58
C SER A 76 7.41 8.35 5.55
N ILE A 77 6.32 8.60 6.28
CA ILE A 77 5.75 7.64 7.23
C ILE A 77 5.36 6.34 6.51
N ALA A 78 4.73 6.43 5.33
CA ALA A 78 4.36 5.28 4.52
C ALA A 78 5.60 4.46 4.08
N ALA A 79 6.66 5.11 3.60
CA ALA A 79 7.90 4.44 3.21
C ALA A 79 8.57 3.75 4.40
N THR A 80 8.61 4.41 5.55
CA THR A 80 9.17 3.87 6.79
C THR A 80 8.37 2.67 7.30
N ALA A 81 7.04 2.78 7.33
CA ALA A 81 6.15 1.71 7.75
C ALA A 81 6.29 0.50 6.82
N TYR A 82 6.27 0.71 5.50
CA TYR A 82 6.44 -0.35 4.52
C TYR A 82 7.78 -1.08 4.71
N ARG A 83 8.90 -0.36 4.82
CA ARG A 83 10.23 -0.97 5.02
C ARG A 83 10.35 -1.80 6.31
N ASN A 84 9.71 -1.35 7.38
CA ASN A 84 9.81 -2.02 8.68
C ASN A 84 8.86 -3.21 8.78
N ILE A 85 7.67 -3.08 8.22
CA ILE A 85 6.62 -4.09 8.29
C ILE A 85 6.79 -5.09 7.15
N CYS A 86 6.81 -4.66 5.90
CA CYS A 86 6.71 -5.50 4.71
C CYS A 86 8.05 -6.15 4.27
N LYS A 87 8.81 -6.69 5.23
CA LYS A 87 9.98 -7.54 4.97
C LYS A 87 9.58 -8.92 4.44
#